data_AF-A0A8T7A491-F1
#
_entry.id   AF-A0A8T7A491-F1
#
_cell.length_a   1.000
_cell.length_b   1.000
_cell.length_c   1.000
_cell.angle_alpha   90.00
_cell.angle_beta   90.00
_cell.angle_gamma   90.00
#
_symmetry.space_group_name_H-M   'P 1'
#
loop_
_entity.id
_entity.type
_entity.pdbx_description
1 polymer ?
#
loop_
_entity_poly.entity_id
_entity_poly.type
_entity_poly.pdbx_seq_one_letter_code
_entity_poly.pdbx_strand_id
1 'polypeptide(L)'
;EIAIITRAGPARALGLANKGQLGVGADADITIYTEEDDKEAMFNAPRYVIKDGVTVIKDHEFATDHKGKLLHTKPGYNADISKEIEPFFEDYYSVKFNNYAISDDYLHKHEVIPTTPKA
;
A
#
# COMPACT_ATOMS: atom_id res chain seq x y z
N GLU A 1 -14.96 -14.22 10.34
CA GLU A 1 -15.31 -12.78 10.26
C GLU A 1 -14.12 -11.84 10.45
N ILE A 2 -13.25 -12.03 11.46
CA ILE A 2 -12.09 -11.16 11.71
C ILE A 2 -11.22 -10.95 10.46
N ALA A 3 -10.85 -12.01 9.74
CA ALA A 3 -10.05 -11.89 8.51
C ALA A 3 -10.74 -11.04 7.41
N ILE A 4 -12.07 -10.97 7.39
CA ILE A 4 -12.80 -10.15 6.43
C ILE A 4 -12.64 -8.67 6.80
N ILE A 5 -12.92 -8.31 8.05
CA ILE A 5 -12.90 -6.90 8.49
C ILE A 5 -11.48 -6.29 8.49
N THR A 6 -10.45 -7.12 8.64
CA THR A 6 -9.05 -6.65 8.77
C THR A 6 -8.20 -6.87 7.52
N ARG A 7 -8.62 -7.75 6.59
CA ARG A 7 -7.81 -8.11 5.41
C ARG A 7 -8.64 -8.03 4.12
N ALA A 8 -9.58 -8.96 3.89
CA ALA A 8 -10.27 -9.07 2.61
C ALA A 8 -11.14 -7.84 2.27
N GLY A 9 -11.87 -7.30 3.25
CA GLY A 9 -12.71 -6.11 3.11
C GLY A 9 -11.89 -4.87 2.73
N PRO A 10 -10.88 -4.47 3.52
CA PRO A 10 -10.01 -3.34 3.18
C PRO A 10 -9.31 -3.48 1.82
N ALA A 11 -8.77 -4.66 1.49
CA ALA A 11 -8.10 -4.88 0.20
C ALA A 11 -9.06 -4.69 -0.98
N ARG A 12 -10.29 -5.22 -0.86
CA ARG A 12 -11.32 -5.05 -1.87
C ARG A 12 -11.76 -3.59 -2.01
N ALA A 13 -11.97 -2.89 -0.88
CA ALA A 13 -12.38 -1.49 -0.87
C ALA A 13 -11.34 -0.58 -1.56
N LEU A 14 -10.06 -0.91 -1.44
CA LEU A 14 -8.95 -0.17 -2.07
C LEU A 14 -8.60 -0.65 -3.49
N GLY A 15 -9.29 -1.67 -4.03
CA GLY A 15 -9.00 -2.23 -5.36
C GLY A 15 -7.70 -3.03 -5.45
N LEU A 16 -7.14 -3.48 -4.33
CA LEU A 16 -5.86 -4.20 -4.26
C LEU A 16 -6.07 -5.70 -4.53
N ALA A 17 -6.23 -6.06 -5.80
CA ALA A 17 -6.58 -7.42 -6.24
C ALA A 17 -5.66 -8.54 -5.72
N ASN A 18 -4.37 -8.23 -5.55
CA ASN A 18 -3.37 -9.21 -5.09
C ASN A 18 -3.20 -9.21 -3.55
N LYS A 19 -4.00 -8.44 -2.80
CA LYS A 19 -3.90 -8.35 -1.33
C LYS A 19 -5.16 -8.84 -0.63
N GLY A 20 -5.01 -9.14 0.66
CA GLY A 20 -6.14 -9.52 1.53
C GLY A 20 -6.65 -10.95 1.31
N GLN A 21 -5.92 -11.77 0.56
CA GLN A 21 -6.24 -13.17 0.26
C GLN A 21 -4.97 -14.02 0.18
N LEU A 22 -5.14 -15.35 0.22
CA LEU A 22 -4.04 -16.34 0.14
C LEU A 22 -4.13 -17.21 -1.14
N GLY A 23 -4.93 -16.79 -2.12
CA GLY A 23 -5.06 -17.50 -3.39
C GLY A 23 -3.80 -17.41 -4.26
N VAL A 24 -3.67 -18.32 -5.23
CA VAL A 24 -2.57 -18.28 -6.21
C VAL A 24 -2.59 -16.95 -6.95
N GLY A 25 -1.43 -16.28 -7.01
CA GLY A 25 -1.26 -14.95 -7.61
C GLY A 25 -1.38 -13.78 -6.64
N ALA A 26 -1.73 -14.01 -5.38
CA ALA A 26 -1.65 -13.00 -4.33
C ALA A 26 -0.20 -12.67 -3.96
N ASP A 27 0.04 -11.45 -3.49
CA ASP A 27 1.30 -11.09 -2.84
C ASP A 27 1.49 -11.99 -1.61
N ALA A 28 2.71 -12.50 -1.39
CA ALA A 28 3.04 -13.35 -0.25
C ALA A 28 3.17 -12.52 1.05
N ASP A 29 2.06 -11.89 1.42
CA ASP A 29 1.84 -11.10 2.63
C ASP A 29 1.02 -11.95 3.63
N ILE A 30 1.72 -12.61 4.56
CA ILE A 30 1.13 -13.64 5.42
C ILE A 30 1.45 -13.31 6.88
N THR A 31 0.45 -13.44 7.74
CA THR A 31 0.62 -13.36 9.19
C THR A 31 0.14 -14.66 9.82
N ILE A 32 1.00 -15.29 10.63
CA ILE A 32 0.73 -16.56 11.29
C ILE A 32 0.71 -16.31 12.80
N TYR A 33 -0.39 -16.69 13.43
CA TYR A 33 -0.59 -16.60 14.87
C TYR A 33 -0.55 -18.00 15.48
N THR A 34 0.01 -18.11 16.68
CA THR A 34 -0.20 -19.29 17.53
C THR A 34 -1.60 -19.17 18.14
N GLU A 35 -2.41 -20.21 18.07
CA GLU A 35 -3.75 -20.16 18.66
C GLU A 35 -3.65 -20.05 20.19
N GLU A 36 -4.31 -19.05 20.76
CA GLU A 36 -4.39 -18.82 22.21
C GLU A 36 -5.82 -18.45 22.63
N ASP A 37 -6.20 -18.73 23.87
CA ASP A 37 -7.52 -18.35 24.41
C ASP A 37 -7.65 -16.83 24.55
N ASP A 38 -6.59 -16.17 25.01
CA ASP A 38 -6.50 -14.71 25.04
C ASP A 38 -6.25 -14.19 23.62
N LYS A 39 -7.34 -13.74 22.97
CA LYS A 39 -7.28 -13.21 21.61
C LYS A 39 -6.55 -11.88 21.51
N GLU A 40 -6.50 -11.10 22.58
CA GLU A 40 -5.73 -9.85 22.60
C GLU A 40 -4.23 -10.17 22.58
N ALA A 41 -3.77 -11.06 23.45
CA ALA A 41 -2.39 -11.55 23.45
C ALA A 41 -2.01 -12.19 22.10
N MET A 42 -2.89 -13.05 21.57
CA MET A 42 -2.70 -13.72 20.28
C MET A 42 -2.44 -12.72 19.14
N PHE A 43 -3.28 -11.69 19.00
CA PHE A 43 -3.17 -10.75 17.88
C PHE A 43 -2.09 -9.69 18.07
N ASN A 44 -1.63 -9.45 19.31
CA ASN A 44 -0.57 -8.50 19.63
C ASN A 44 0.80 -8.96 19.13
N ALA A 45 1.10 -10.26 19.20
CA ALA A 45 2.42 -10.81 18.87
C ALA A 45 2.33 -11.98 17.86
N PRO A 46 2.26 -11.71 16.54
CA PRO A 46 2.29 -12.78 15.54
C PRO A 46 3.57 -13.62 15.62
N ARG A 47 3.44 -14.93 15.46
CA ARG A 47 4.59 -15.85 15.44
C ARG A 47 5.45 -15.66 14.20
N TYR A 48 4.82 -15.49 13.04
CA TYR A 48 5.51 -15.18 11.79
C TYR A 48 4.78 -14.07 11.03
N VAL A 49 5.58 -13.21 10.40
CA VAL A 49 5.11 -12.25 9.40
C VAL A 49 5.99 -12.40 8.18
N ILE A 50 5.36 -12.68 7.05
CA ILE A 50 5.99 -12.80 5.74
C ILE A 50 5.49 -11.62 4.91
N LYS A 51 6.41 -10.86 4.33
CA LYS A 51 6.13 -9.68 3.54
C LYS A 51 6.82 -9.81 2.18
N ASP A 52 6.05 -9.77 1.10
CA ASP A 52 6.56 -10.02 -0.26
C ASP A 52 7.39 -11.33 -0.36
N GLY A 53 7.05 -12.36 0.42
CA GLY A 53 7.78 -13.63 0.47
C GLY A 53 9.00 -13.65 1.41
N VAL A 54 9.33 -12.53 2.05
CA VAL A 54 10.45 -12.40 3.00
C VAL A 54 9.93 -12.49 4.43
N THR A 55 10.51 -13.37 5.25
CA THR A 55 10.18 -13.47 6.68
C THR A 55 10.75 -12.28 7.45
N VAL A 56 9.89 -11.36 7.88
CA VAL A 56 10.27 -10.15 8.64
C VAL A 56 10.11 -10.31 10.14
N ILE A 57 9.15 -11.14 10.58
CA ILE A 57 9.03 -11.60 11.97
C ILE A 57 9.17 -13.13 11.98
N LYS A 58 10.03 -13.64 12.87
CA LYS A 58 10.25 -15.07 13.07
C LYS A 58 10.24 -15.39 14.57
N ASP A 59 9.36 -16.29 14.97
CA ASP A 59 9.20 -16.71 16.37
C ASP A 59 9.04 -15.51 17.32
N HIS A 60 8.13 -14.60 16.96
CA HIS A 60 7.81 -13.34 17.68
C HIS A 60 8.91 -12.26 17.70
N GLU A 61 10.04 -12.48 17.02
CA GLU A 61 11.15 -11.51 16.94
C GLU A 61 11.34 -10.95 15.53
N PHE A 62 11.88 -9.72 15.43
CA PHE A 62 12.28 -9.15 14.15
C PHE A 62 13.46 -9.93 13.57
N ALA A 63 13.27 -10.44 12.34
CA ALA A 63 14.26 -11.27 11.66
C ALA A 63 15.08 -10.49 10.63
N THR A 64 14.45 -9.58 9.89
CA THR A 64 15.12 -8.82 8.83
C THR A 64 14.39 -7.53 8.50
N ASP A 65 15.14 -6.55 8.01
CA ASP A 65 14.59 -5.34 7.42
C ASP A 65 14.09 -5.62 6.01
N HIS A 66 12.89 -5.14 5.69
CA HIS A 66 12.35 -5.22 4.33
C HIS A 66 11.75 -3.88 3.92
N LYS A 67 12.21 -3.35 2.79
CA LYS A 67 11.62 -2.15 2.19
C LYS A 67 10.45 -2.55 1.28
N GLY A 68 9.26 -2.11 1.66
CA GLY A 68 8.03 -2.32 0.89
C GLY A 68 8.01 -1.55 -0.43
N LYS A 69 6.86 -1.64 -1.11
CA LYS A 69 6.55 -0.86 -2.33
C LYS A 69 5.58 0.27 -2.02
N LEU A 70 5.76 1.42 -2.66
CA LEU A 70 4.78 2.50 -2.69
C LEU A 70 3.68 2.14 -3.70
N LEU A 71 2.42 2.20 -3.27
CA LEU A 71 1.27 2.04 -4.16
C LEU A 71 0.70 3.42 -4.47
N HIS A 72 0.54 3.74 -5.76
CA HIS A 72 -0.04 5.02 -6.17
C HIS A 72 -0.96 4.83 -7.38
N THR A 73 -1.75 5.86 -7.71
CA THR A 73 -2.61 5.84 -8.90
C THR A 73 -2.15 6.92 -9.86
N LYS A 74 -2.31 6.67 -11.16
CA LYS A 74 -1.99 7.63 -12.22
C LYS A 74 -3.18 7.77 -13.17
N PRO A 75 -4.30 8.36 -12.71
CA PRO A 75 -5.44 8.62 -13.59
C PRO A 75 -5.02 9.56 -14.72
N GLY A 76 -5.55 9.33 -15.91
CA GLY A 76 -5.45 10.31 -16.99
C GLY A 76 -6.18 11.60 -16.61
N TYR A 77 -5.65 12.74 -17.03
CA TYR A 77 -6.26 14.06 -16.86
C TYR A 77 -6.05 14.91 -18.11
N ASN A 78 -6.84 15.97 -18.26
CA ASN A 78 -6.64 16.93 -19.36
C ASN A 78 -5.42 17.81 -19.07
N ALA A 79 -4.37 17.69 -19.88
CA ALA A 79 -3.15 18.48 -19.72
C ALA A 79 -3.38 20.00 -19.80
N ASP A 80 -4.43 20.45 -20.49
CA ASP A 80 -4.77 21.89 -20.56
C ASP A 80 -5.16 22.49 -19.21
N ILE A 81 -5.46 21.68 -18.19
CA ILE A 81 -5.74 22.16 -16.83
C ILE A 81 -4.57 22.98 -16.27
N SER A 82 -3.34 22.71 -16.72
CA SER A 82 -2.14 23.46 -16.31
C SER A 82 -2.27 24.96 -16.58
N LYS A 83 -2.95 25.34 -17.67
CA LYS A 83 -3.17 26.75 -18.06
C LYS A 83 -4.03 27.52 -17.06
N GLU A 84 -4.84 26.83 -16.27
CA GLU A 84 -5.70 27.42 -15.25
C GLU A 84 -5.04 27.35 -13.86
N ILE A 85 -4.47 26.21 -13.50
CA ILE A 85 -3.88 26.01 -12.17
C ILE A 85 -2.55 26.74 -11.98
N GLU A 86 -1.73 26.88 -13.03
CA GLU A 86 -0.40 27.49 -12.92
C GLU A 86 -0.47 28.99 -12.58
N PRO A 87 -1.30 29.83 -13.25
CA PRO A 87 -1.45 31.24 -12.87
C PRO A 87 -1.96 31.42 -11.44
N PHE A 88 -3.00 30.66 -11.05
CA PHE A 88 -3.51 30.68 -9.69
C PHE A 88 -2.44 30.28 -8.67
N PHE A 89 -1.65 29.24 -8.96
CA PHE A 89 -0.59 28.80 -8.08
C PHE A 89 0.48 29.88 -7.92
N GLU A 90 0.93 30.50 -9.01
CA GLU A 90 1.96 31.56 -8.97
C GLU A 90 1.51 32.82 -8.22
N ASP A 91 0.20 33.14 -8.22
CA ASP A 91 -0.35 34.28 -7.48
C ASP A 91 -0.44 34.06 -5.96
N TYR A 92 -0.62 32.81 -5.52
CA TYR A 92 -1.00 32.50 -4.14
C TYR A 92 -0.05 31.56 -3.37
N TYR A 93 0.85 30.84 -4.04
CA TYR A 93 1.81 29.95 -3.39
C TYR A 93 3.19 30.60 -3.21
N SER A 94 3.95 30.05 -2.24
CA SER A 94 5.30 30.50 -1.91
C SER A 94 6.42 29.75 -2.65
N VAL A 95 6.08 28.76 -3.47
CA VAL A 95 7.02 27.99 -4.30
C VAL A 95 6.59 28.07 -5.77
N LYS A 96 7.50 27.78 -6.69
CA LYS A 96 7.19 27.73 -8.12
C LYS A 96 6.37 26.50 -8.47
N PHE A 97 5.41 26.64 -9.37
CA PHE A 97 4.53 25.55 -9.81
C PHE A 97 5.32 24.31 -10.26
N ASN A 98 6.37 24.52 -11.06
CA ASN A 98 7.25 23.45 -11.56
C ASN A 98 8.05 22.71 -10.46
N ASN A 99 8.13 23.26 -9.24
CA ASN A 99 8.78 22.63 -8.10
C ASN A 99 7.79 21.90 -7.18
N TYR A 100 6.48 21.96 -7.46
CA TYR A 100 5.45 21.39 -6.60
C TYR A 100 5.23 19.88 -6.85
N ALA A 101 5.39 19.43 -8.09
CA ALA A 101 5.18 18.03 -8.44
C ALA A 101 6.25 17.11 -7.80
N ILE A 102 5.81 15.96 -7.30
CA ILE A 102 6.72 14.91 -6.83
C ILE A 102 7.32 14.22 -8.06
N SER A 103 8.63 14.33 -8.24
CA SER A 103 9.36 13.63 -9.30
C SER A 103 9.33 12.12 -9.09
N ASP A 104 9.35 11.36 -10.19
CA ASP A 104 9.48 9.89 -10.18
C ASP A 104 10.76 9.44 -9.45
N ASP A 105 11.79 10.28 -9.32
CA ASP A 105 13.02 9.98 -8.55
C ASP A 105 12.77 9.75 -7.05
N TYR A 106 11.68 10.31 -6.51
CA TYR A 106 11.24 10.05 -5.14
C TYR A 106 10.44 8.75 -5.03
N LEU A 107 9.94 8.23 -6.15
CA LEU A 107 9.20 6.98 -6.21
C LEU A 107 10.20 5.83 -6.41
N HIS A 108 10.74 5.32 -5.30
CA HIS A 108 11.59 4.13 -5.29
C HIS A 108 10.84 2.87 -5.79
N LYS A 109 10.89 1.74 -5.07
CA LYS A 109 10.09 0.56 -5.44
C LYS A 109 8.60 0.95 -5.39
N HIS A 110 7.92 1.04 -6.53
CA HIS A 110 6.53 1.47 -6.59
C HIS A 110 5.71 0.67 -7.60
N GLU A 111 4.39 0.72 -7.45
CA GLU A 111 3.41 0.09 -8.33
C GLU A 111 2.24 1.04 -8.59
N VAL A 112 1.87 1.18 -9.86
CA VAL A 112 0.68 1.93 -10.28
C VAL A 112 -0.54 1.02 -10.15
N ILE A 113 -1.44 1.36 -9.24
CA ILE A 113 -2.73 0.70 -9.09
C ILE A 113 -3.70 1.27 -10.13
N PRO A 114 -4.30 0.42 -10.99
CA PRO A 114 -5.29 0.86 -11.97
C PRO A 114 -6.49 1.52 -11.29
N THR A 115 -6.95 2.64 -11.86
CA THR A 115 -8.14 3.36 -11.39
C THR A 115 -9.44 2.84 -12.02
N THR A 116 -9.33 1.93 -12.97
CA THR A 116 -10.46 1.22 -13.61
C THR A 116 -10.50 -0.21 -13.10
N PRO A 117 -11.69 -0.76 -12.79
CA PRO A 117 -11.82 -2.17 -12.46
C PRO A 117 -11.25 -3.03 -13.60
N LYS A 118 -10.44 -4.06 -13.27
CA LYS A 118 -10.14 -5.10 -14.25
C LYS A 118 -11.46 -5.77 -14.64
N ALA A 119 -11.77 -5.78 -15.92
CA ALA A 119 -12.92 -6.47 -16.49
C ALA A 119 -12.84 -7.99 -16.22
#